data_AF-A0A537ZKY1-F1
#
_entry.id   AF-A0A537ZKY1-F1
#
_cell.length_a   1.000
_cell.length_b   1.000
_cell.length_c   1.000
_cell.angle_alpha   90.00
_cell.angle_beta   90.00
_cell.angle_gamma   90.00
#
_symmetry.space_group_name_H-M   'P 1'
#
loop_
_entity.id
_entity.type
_entity.pdbx_description
1 polymer ?
#
loop_
_entity_poly.entity_id
_entity_poly.type
_entity_poly.pdbx_seq_one_letter_code
_entity_poly.pdbx_strand_id
1 'polypeptide(L)' 'GLVDELHLAIAPILLGAGERLLDGLGESRDLYECTQLVCTDAVAHVVLSRC' A
#
# COMPACT_ATOMS: atom_id res chain seq x y z
N GLY A 1 -0.48 -9.68 11.88
CA GLY A 1 -1.08 -9.91 10.56
C GLY A 1 -0.56 -11.23 9.98
N LEU A 2 -1.23 -11.76 8.94
CA LEU A 2 -0.80 -12.98 8.21
C LEU A 2 -0.08 -12.66 6.88
N VAL A 3 -0.04 -11.40 6.50
CA VAL A 3 0.62 -10.94 5.27
C VAL A 3 1.99 -10.40 5.64
N ASP A 4 3.05 -10.98 5.10
CA ASP A 4 4.42 -10.54 5.39
C ASP A 4 4.88 -9.43 4.46
N GLU A 5 4.42 -9.45 3.20
CA GLU A 5 4.72 -8.45 2.18
C GLU A 5 3.46 -8.03 1.41
N LEU A 6 3.31 -6.73 1.17
CA LEU A 6 2.23 -6.15 0.37
C LEU A 6 2.84 -5.28 -0.74
N HIS A 7 2.66 -5.70 -1.98
CA HIS A 7 3.05 -4.94 -3.17
C HIS A 7 1.86 -4.12 -3.68
N LEU A 8 1.99 -2.80 -3.62
CA LEU A 8 0.97 -1.85 -4.05
C LEU A 8 1.42 -1.11 -5.31
N ALA A 9 0.51 -1.02 -6.29
CA ALA A 9 0.65 -0.17 -7.47
C ALA A 9 -0.32 1.02 -7.33
N ILE A 10 0.22 2.20 -7.02
CA ILE A 10 -0.57 3.43 -6.84
C ILE A 10 -0.59 4.19 -8.17
N ALA A 11 -1.75 4.20 -8.83
CA ALA A 11 -1.96 5.00 -10.03
C ALA A 11 -2.20 6.49 -9.65
N PRO A 12 -1.70 7.46 -10.43
CA PRO A 12 -1.86 8.89 -10.17
C PRO A 12 -3.25 9.39 -10.63
N ILE A 13 -4.31 8.77 -10.13
CA ILE A 13 -5.71 9.12 -10.46
C ILE A 13 -6.55 9.24 -9.19
N LEU A 14 -7.41 10.26 -9.16
CA LEU A 14 -8.39 10.45 -8.09
C LEU A 14 -9.74 9.87 -8.54
N LEU A 15 -10.13 8.72 -7.98
CA LEU A 15 -11.37 8.02 -8.36
C LEU A 15 -12.64 8.65 -7.76
N GLY A 16 -12.52 9.38 -6.64
CA GLY A 16 -13.65 10.04 -5.96
C GLY A 16 -14.55 9.13 -5.11
N ALA A 17 -14.78 7.88 -5.52
CA ALA A 17 -15.52 6.88 -4.76
C ALA A 17 -15.11 5.44 -5.17
N GLY A 18 -15.51 4.44 -4.38
CA GLY A 18 -15.27 3.01 -4.65
C GLY A 18 -14.90 2.22 -3.39
N GLU A 19 -14.45 0.98 -3.61
CA GLU A 19 -13.96 0.10 -2.56
C GLU A 19 -12.59 0.59 -2.04
N ARG A 20 -12.44 0.63 -0.71
CA ARG A 20 -11.22 1.10 -0.05
C ARG A 20 -10.39 -0.10 0.41
N LEU A 21 -9.29 -0.38 -0.29
CA LEU A 21 -8.43 -1.52 0.01
C LEU A 21 -7.79 -1.47 1.42
N LEU A 22 -7.46 -0.27 1.89
CA LEU A 22 -6.70 -0.05 3.14
C LEU A 22 -7.59 0.47 4.28
N ASP A 23 -8.89 0.16 4.26
CA ASP A 23 -9.81 0.50 5.34
C ASP A 23 -9.82 -0.58 6.43
N GLY A 24 -10.23 -0.22 7.66
CA GLY A 24 -10.41 -1.18 8.75
C GLY A 24 -9.14 -1.89 9.25
N LEU A 25 -7.95 -1.34 9.00
CA LEU A 25 -6.67 -2.00 9.33
C LEU A 25 -6.35 -2.09 10.84
N GLY A 26 -6.99 -1.25 11.67
CA GLY A 26 -6.70 -1.14 13.11
C GLY A 26 -5.21 -0.94 13.40
N GLU A 27 -4.71 -1.54 14.48
CA GLU A 27 -3.29 -1.50 14.88
C GLU A 27 -2.35 -2.21 13.89
N SER A 28 -2.88 -2.97 12.93
CA SER A 28 -2.04 -3.70 11.96
C SER A 28 -1.28 -2.77 11.02
N ARG A 29 -1.72 -1.51 10.86
CA ARG A 29 -1.01 -0.50 10.07
C ARG A 29 0.40 -0.24 10.60
N ASP A 30 0.56 -0.28 11.91
CA ASP A 30 1.82 0.07 12.57
C ASP A 30 2.82 -1.10 12.56
N LEU A 31 2.42 -2.26 12.01
CA LEU A 31 3.27 -3.44 11.84
C LEU A 31 4.02 -3.46 10.50
N TYR A 32 3.78 -2.49 9.61
CA TYR A 32 4.38 -2.46 8.28
C TYR A 32 5.28 -1.26 8.08
N GLU A 33 6.42 -1.49 7.45
CA GLU A 33 7.34 -0.46 7.00
C GLU A 33 7.45 -0.47 5.47
N CYS A 34 7.64 0.71 4.87
CA CYS A 34 7.90 0.83 3.45
C CYS A 34 9.36 0.48 3.16
N THR A 35 9.59 -0.72 2.63
CA THR A 35 10.93 -1.23 2.32
C THR A 35 11.39 -0.89 0.91
N GLN A 36 10.45 -0.60 -0.01
CA GLN A 36 10.77 -0.15 -1.36
C GLN A 36 9.73 0.84 -1.89
N LEU A 37 10.21 1.89 -2.57
CA LEU A 37 9.40 2.83 -3.33
C LEU A 37 10.09 3.11 -4.68
N VAL A 38 9.42 2.77 -5.78
CA VAL A 38 9.89 3.04 -7.14
C VAL A 38 8.79 3.74 -7.92
N CYS A 39 9.07 4.94 -8.41
CA CYS A 39 8.11 5.74 -9.17
C CYS A 39 8.39 5.63 -10.68
N THR A 40 7.32 5.52 -11.45
CA THR A 40 7.31 5.67 -12.91
C THR A 40 6.26 6.71 -13.29
N ASP A 41 6.22 7.12 -14.55
CA ASP A 41 5.21 8.08 -15.04
C ASP A 41 3.77 7.57 -14.87
N ALA A 42 3.56 6.24 -14.87
CA ALA A 42 2.25 5.63 -14.81
C ALA A 42 1.83 5.20 -13.39
N VAL A 43 2.78 4.80 -12.54
CA VAL A 43 2.52 4.13 -11.25
C VAL A 43 3.65 4.38 -10.26
N ALA A 44 3.32 4.57 -8.98
CA ALA A 44 4.25 4.38 -7.87
C ALA A 44 4.12 2.95 -7.32
N HIS A 45 5.19 2.16 -7.44
CA HIS A 45 5.30 0.82 -6.87
C HIS A 45 5.82 0.92 -5.44
N VAL A 46 5.04 0.41 -4.48
CA VAL A 46 5.37 0.42 -3.04
C VAL A 46 5.41 -1.02 -2.54
N VAL A 47 6.45 -1.37 -1.79
CA VAL A 47 6.52 -2.62 -1.02
C VAL A 47 6.44 -2.27 0.45
N LEU A 48 5.43 -2.80 1.12
CA LEU A 48 5.32 -2.77 2.57
C LEU A 48 5.69 -4.15 3.11
N SER A 49 6.64 -4.20 4.04
CA SER A 49 7.06 -5.44 4.69
C SER A 49 6.77 -5.36 6.18
N ARG A 50 6.45 -6.51 6.78
CA ARG A 50 6.18 -6.60 8.21
C ARG A 50 7.48 -6.52 9.01
N CYS A 51 7.53 -5.65 10.02
CA CYS A 51 8.67 -5.49 10.94
C CYS A 51 8.29 -5.86 12.38
#